data_AF-A0A843E1G4-F1
#
_entry.id   AF-A0A843E1G4-F1
#
_cell.length_a   1.000
_cell.length_b   1.000
_cell.length_c   1.000
_cell.angle_alpha   90.00
_cell.angle_beta   90.00
_cell.angle_gamma   90.00
#
_symmetry.space_group_name_H-M   'P 1'
#
loop_
_entity.id
_entity.type
_entity.pdbx_description
1 polymer ?
#
loop_
_entity_poly.entity_id
_entity_poly.type
_entity_poly.pdbx_seq_one_letter_code
_entity_poly.pdbx_strand_id
1 'polypeptide(L)'
;MSDFDTLCKQLEAMDPETFTEIFNELSVEVINEMAKITLDGGDALESYLQFILATVAADGKLSEEEFELLKPIFDMITEEDTTYQEGVSIFKNMGLDSPDAYKEIIDTMVDVIGLVSEKTKDDIIMLCLLVCAIDGEVTQKEKEWIAQLALPLTIDVTPMEYIDAFLTKAQVFTLATTDGDQPRMRILGLKLNLDDKIYFGVGTFKDVYKQLKANPKCEILASVGMDFLRWDGKAVFSDDPRFLPMLKAVMPELAQMYFDMGWSFGFFTLEGGSAEVVNVSNQKIKIF
;
A
#
# COMPACT_ATOMS: atom_id res chain seq x y z
N MET A 1 18.36 -9.97 11.77
CA MET A 1 19.21 -10.87 10.96
C MET A 1 18.28 -11.94 10.44
N SER A 2 17.72 -11.69 9.27
CA SER A 2 16.38 -12.10 8.85
C SER A 2 16.41 -13.14 7.72
N ASP A 3 15.27 -13.77 7.47
CA ASP A 3 15.03 -14.67 6.33
C ASP A 3 15.42 -14.05 4.98
N PHE A 4 15.42 -12.71 4.87
CA PHE A 4 15.84 -11.95 3.69
C PHE A 4 17.32 -12.11 3.31
N ASP A 5 18.25 -12.02 4.27
CA ASP A 5 19.68 -12.22 3.98
C ASP A 5 19.97 -13.67 3.54
N THR A 6 19.17 -14.62 4.04
CA THR A 6 19.25 -16.03 3.62
C THR A 6 18.76 -16.20 2.19
N LEU A 7 17.66 -15.52 1.83
CA LEU A 7 17.14 -15.51 0.45
C LEU A 7 18.16 -14.90 -0.52
N CYS A 8 18.74 -13.73 -0.22
CA CYS A 8 19.78 -13.13 -1.08
C CYS A 8 20.94 -14.12 -1.33
N LYS A 9 21.44 -14.79 -0.28
CA LYS A 9 22.52 -15.78 -0.41
C LYS A 9 22.14 -16.99 -1.26
N GLN A 10 20.86 -17.36 -1.30
CA GLN A 10 20.38 -18.43 -2.18
C GLN A 10 20.31 -17.97 -3.64
N LEU A 11 19.87 -16.74 -3.88
CA LEU A 11 19.79 -16.16 -5.23
C LEU A 11 21.18 -15.89 -5.82
N GLU A 12 22.11 -15.36 -5.03
CA GLU A 12 23.53 -15.16 -5.42
C GLU A 12 24.22 -16.48 -5.83
N ALA A 13 23.77 -17.61 -5.28
CA ALA A 13 24.31 -18.94 -5.57
C ALA A 13 23.52 -19.68 -6.66
N MET A 14 22.53 -19.04 -7.27
CA MET A 14 21.68 -19.63 -8.30
C MET A 14 22.49 -19.86 -9.58
N ASP A 15 22.30 -21.01 -10.22
CA ASP A 15 22.93 -21.26 -11.50
C ASP A 15 22.22 -20.48 -12.64
N PRO A 16 22.94 -20.13 -13.72
CA PRO A 16 22.38 -19.30 -14.80
C PRO A 16 21.17 -19.91 -15.53
N GLU A 17 21.06 -21.25 -15.59
CA GLU A 17 19.94 -21.92 -16.26
C GLU A 17 18.67 -21.76 -15.43
N THR A 18 18.75 -22.07 -14.13
CA THR A 18 17.66 -21.84 -13.17
C THR A 18 17.26 -20.37 -13.11
N PHE A 19 18.23 -19.45 -13.08
CA PHE A 19 17.96 -18.01 -13.13
C PHE A 19 17.14 -17.63 -14.36
N THR A 20 17.58 -18.07 -15.54
CA THR A 20 16.94 -17.72 -16.82
C THR A 20 15.51 -18.26 -16.88
N GLU A 21 15.27 -19.49 -16.39
CA GLU A 21 13.94 -20.07 -16.34
C GLU A 21 12.99 -19.25 -15.44
N ILE A 22 13.39 -19.00 -14.19
CA ILE A 22 12.57 -18.26 -13.22
C ILE A 22 12.35 -16.82 -13.68
N PHE A 23 13.41 -16.15 -14.14
CA PHE A 23 13.33 -14.78 -14.63
C PHE A 23 12.33 -14.65 -15.79
N ASN A 24 12.39 -15.54 -16.78
CA ASN A 24 11.47 -15.50 -17.91
C ASN A 24 10.02 -15.78 -17.51
N GLU A 25 9.79 -16.75 -16.62
CA GLU A 25 8.45 -17.06 -16.11
C GLU A 25 7.86 -15.85 -15.37
N LEU A 26 8.59 -15.28 -14.41
CA LEU A 26 8.17 -14.10 -13.66
C LEU A 26 7.95 -12.88 -14.57
N SER A 27 8.83 -12.67 -15.54
CA SER A 27 8.70 -11.56 -16.50
C SER A 27 7.37 -11.62 -17.25
N VAL A 28 7.01 -12.80 -17.75
CA VAL A 28 5.74 -13.02 -18.46
C VAL A 28 4.54 -12.80 -17.52
N GLU A 29 4.58 -13.33 -16.29
CA GLU A 29 3.51 -13.12 -15.32
C GLU A 29 3.32 -11.65 -14.96
N VAL A 30 4.40 -10.94 -14.63
CA VAL A 30 4.39 -9.53 -14.24
C VAL A 30 3.87 -8.64 -15.37
N ILE A 31 4.38 -8.81 -16.60
CA ILE A 31 3.92 -8.03 -17.76
C ILE A 31 2.41 -8.23 -17.99
N ASN A 32 1.93 -9.47 -17.88
CA ASN A 32 0.51 -9.79 -18.07
C ASN A 32 -0.38 -9.17 -16.97
N GLU A 33 0.06 -9.15 -15.72
CA GLU A 33 -0.69 -8.50 -14.64
C GLU A 33 -0.65 -6.97 -14.77
N MET A 34 0.49 -6.38 -15.13
CA MET A 34 0.59 -4.94 -15.42
C MET A 34 -0.34 -4.52 -16.57
N ALA A 35 -0.46 -5.35 -17.61
CA ALA A 35 -1.37 -5.09 -18.73
C ALA A 35 -2.86 -5.04 -18.35
N LYS A 36 -3.24 -5.57 -17.18
CA LYS A 36 -4.63 -5.47 -16.68
C LYS A 36 -4.95 -4.13 -16.04
N ILE A 37 -3.93 -3.40 -15.58
CA ILE A 37 -4.09 -2.13 -14.86
C ILE A 37 -3.74 -0.91 -15.74
N THR A 38 -3.04 -1.11 -16.85
CA THR A 38 -2.77 -0.06 -17.85
C THR A 38 -3.87 -0.01 -18.91
N LEU A 39 -4.28 1.18 -19.34
CA LEU A 39 -5.49 1.39 -20.17
C LEU A 39 -5.32 0.99 -21.65
N ASP A 40 -4.09 0.67 -22.08
CA ASP A 40 -3.73 0.54 -23.51
C ASP A 40 -2.58 -0.43 -23.82
N GLY A 41 -2.11 -1.26 -22.87
CA GLY A 41 -1.21 -2.40 -23.11
C GLY A 41 0.23 -2.08 -23.54
N GLY A 42 0.47 -0.96 -24.25
CA GLY A 42 1.81 -0.42 -24.52
C GLY A 42 2.51 0.06 -23.25
N ASP A 43 1.75 0.65 -22.33
CA ASP A 43 2.23 1.12 -21.01
C ASP A 43 2.73 -0.01 -20.10
N ALA A 44 2.26 -1.25 -20.28
CA ALA A 44 2.63 -2.36 -19.39
C ALA A 44 4.08 -2.83 -19.60
N LEU A 45 4.49 -2.95 -20.86
CA LEU A 45 5.87 -3.29 -21.19
C LEU A 45 6.81 -2.15 -20.78
N GLU A 46 6.41 -0.90 -21.01
CA GLU A 46 7.19 0.26 -20.58
C GLU A 46 7.35 0.29 -19.05
N SER A 47 6.26 0.10 -18.30
CA SER A 47 6.29 0.02 -16.84
C SER A 47 7.20 -1.11 -16.37
N TYR A 48 7.07 -2.30 -16.94
CA TYR A 48 7.93 -3.43 -16.64
C TYR A 48 9.42 -3.11 -16.88
N LEU A 49 9.76 -2.50 -18.02
CA LEU A 49 11.14 -2.12 -18.34
C LEU A 49 11.68 -1.06 -17.37
N GLN A 50 10.83 -0.14 -16.91
CA GLN A 50 11.21 0.82 -15.87
C GLN A 50 11.57 0.12 -14.55
N PHE A 51 10.87 -0.95 -14.17
CA PHE A 51 11.27 -1.76 -13.00
C PHE A 51 12.65 -2.38 -13.15
N ILE A 52 12.95 -3.00 -14.30
CA ILE A 52 14.26 -3.60 -14.54
C ILE A 52 15.36 -2.55 -14.54
N LEU A 53 15.17 -1.43 -15.25
CA LEU A 53 16.15 -0.34 -15.31
C LEU A 53 16.42 0.28 -13.94
N ALA A 54 15.37 0.53 -13.15
CA ALA A 54 15.52 1.09 -11.82
C ALA A 54 16.19 0.12 -10.84
N THR A 55 15.99 -1.19 -11.03
CA THR A 55 16.66 -2.24 -10.26
C THR A 55 18.16 -2.23 -10.52
N VAL A 56 18.58 -2.24 -11.78
CA VAL A 56 20.01 -2.14 -12.16
C VAL A 56 20.61 -0.81 -11.69
N ALA A 57 19.84 0.27 -11.69
CA ALA A 57 20.29 1.57 -11.19
C ALA A 57 20.43 1.66 -9.66
N ALA A 58 19.96 0.65 -8.91
CA ALA A 58 19.83 0.74 -7.45
C ALA A 58 21.15 1.00 -6.72
N ASP A 59 22.26 0.41 -7.19
CA ASP A 59 23.59 0.63 -6.59
C ASP A 59 24.39 1.76 -7.27
N GLY A 60 23.92 2.19 -8.45
CA GLY A 60 24.50 3.22 -9.32
C GLY A 60 25.60 2.70 -10.26
N LYS A 61 25.73 1.39 -10.44
CA LYS A 61 26.70 0.75 -11.32
C LYS A 61 25.97 -0.16 -12.30
N LEU A 62 26.70 -0.53 -13.34
CA LEU A 62 26.24 -1.48 -14.35
C LEU A 62 27.31 -2.56 -14.45
N SER A 63 27.03 -3.75 -13.94
CA SER A 63 27.87 -4.95 -14.13
C SER A 63 27.82 -5.44 -15.58
N GLU A 64 28.72 -6.35 -15.96
CA GLU A 64 28.67 -6.96 -17.30
C GLU A 64 27.42 -7.85 -17.44
N GLU A 65 27.03 -8.53 -16.36
CA GLU A 65 25.87 -9.40 -16.27
C GLU A 65 24.55 -8.62 -16.41
N GLU A 66 24.39 -7.50 -15.71
CA GLU A 66 23.23 -6.61 -15.87
C GLU A 66 23.20 -5.95 -17.25
N PHE A 67 24.38 -5.63 -17.81
CA PHE A 67 24.46 -5.12 -19.17
C PHE A 67 23.92 -6.14 -20.17
N GLU A 68 24.30 -7.42 -20.08
CA GLU A 68 23.77 -8.46 -20.98
C GLU A 68 22.25 -8.59 -20.89
N LEU A 69 21.67 -8.42 -19.70
CA LEU A 69 20.22 -8.39 -19.51
C LEU A 69 19.56 -7.18 -20.20
N LEU A 70 20.16 -6.00 -20.09
CA LEU A 70 19.65 -4.75 -20.68
C LEU A 70 20.04 -4.54 -22.14
N LYS A 71 20.99 -5.34 -22.66
CA LYS A 71 21.56 -5.16 -23.99
C LYS A 71 20.51 -5.03 -25.10
N PRO A 72 19.44 -5.83 -25.15
CA PRO A 72 18.40 -5.68 -26.17
C PRO A 72 17.73 -4.29 -26.16
N ILE A 73 17.63 -3.67 -24.98
CA ILE A 73 17.06 -2.32 -24.81
C ILE A 73 18.06 -1.28 -25.29
N PHE A 74 19.34 -1.41 -24.92
CA PHE A 74 20.36 -0.48 -25.37
C PHE A 74 20.53 -0.53 -26.89
N ASP A 75 20.57 -1.72 -27.49
CA ASP A 75 20.63 -1.89 -28.94
C ASP A 75 19.42 -1.27 -29.66
N MET A 76 18.23 -1.35 -29.03
CA MET A 76 17.03 -0.71 -29.56
C MET A 76 17.12 0.82 -29.51
N ILE A 77 17.71 1.37 -28.44
CA ILE A 77 17.90 2.83 -28.26
C ILE A 77 18.95 3.38 -29.23
N THR A 78 20.04 2.65 -29.44
CA THR A 78 21.17 3.07 -30.29
C THR A 78 20.97 2.73 -31.76
N GLU A 79 20.04 1.82 -32.08
CA GLU A 79 19.88 1.19 -33.41
C GLU A 79 21.14 0.43 -33.88
N GLU A 80 22.04 0.05 -32.96
CA GLU A 80 23.31 -0.62 -33.24
C GLU A 80 23.62 -1.71 -32.20
N ASP A 81 24.62 -2.56 -32.49
CA ASP A 81 25.12 -3.56 -31.55
C ASP A 81 25.98 -2.89 -30.47
N THR A 82 25.37 -2.58 -29.34
CA THR A 82 25.99 -1.79 -28.26
C THR A 82 27.03 -2.62 -27.54
N THR A 83 28.22 -2.05 -27.35
CA THR A 83 29.27 -2.62 -26.50
C THR A 83 29.06 -2.27 -25.03
N TYR A 84 29.66 -3.03 -24.10
CA TYR A 84 29.57 -2.72 -22.67
C TYR A 84 30.01 -1.28 -22.32
N GLN A 85 31.06 -0.75 -22.95
CA GLN A 85 31.54 0.62 -22.69
C GLN A 85 30.56 1.69 -23.18
N GLU A 86 29.87 1.42 -24.29
CA GLU A 86 28.78 2.28 -24.77
C GLU A 86 27.57 2.17 -23.85
N GLY A 87 27.23 0.96 -23.39
CA GLY A 87 26.20 0.71 -22.38
C GLY A 87 26.42 1.52 -21.10
N VAL A 88 27.64 1.50 -20.55
CA VAL A 88 28.02 2.33 -19.39
C VAL A 88 27.86 3.82 -19.69
N SER A 89 28.16 4.26 -20.92
CA SER A 89 27.99 5.66 -21.32
C SER A 89 26.52 6.05 -21.41
N ILE A 90 25.68 5.18 -21.97
CA ILE A 90 24.22 5.34 -22.05
C ILE A 90 23.63 5.39 -20.63
N PHE A 91 24.04 4.46 -19.77
CA PHE A 91 23.60 4.39 -18.38
C PHE A 91 23.83 5.71 -17.63
N LYS A 92 25.02 6.28 -17.75
CA LYS A 92 25.37 7.60 -17.18
C LYS A 92 24.58 8.74 -17.83
N ASN A 93 24.41 8.72 -19.15
CA ASN A 93 23.67 9.77 -19.86
C ASN A 93 22.18 9.77 -19.50
N MET A 94 21.62 8.61 -19.15
CA MET A 94 20.27 8.46 -18.61
C MET A 94 20.18 8.87 -17.14
N GLY A 95 21.31 9.15 -16.48
CA GLY A 95 21.38 9.50 -15.06
C GLY A 95 21.33 8.30 -14.10
N LEU A 96 21.40 7.07 -14.60
CA LEU A 96 21.24 5.83 -13.83
C LEU A 96 22.39 5.58 -12.85
N ASP A 97 23.51 6.28 -12.98
CA ASP A 97 24.64 6.25 -12.04
C ASP A 97 24.44 7.16 -10.81
N SER A 98 23.31 7.86 -10.73
CA SER A 98 22.96 8.79 -9.66
C SER A 98 21.69 8.34 -8.92
N PRO A 99 21.78 7.39 -7.97
CA PRO A 99 20.62 6.83 -7.26
C PRO A 99 19.71 7.87 -6.60
N ASP A 100 20.27 8.99 -6.15
CA ASP A 100 19.53 10.09 -5.51
C ASP A 100 18.52 10.78 -6.45
N ALA A 101 18.70 10.66 -7.78
CA ALA A 101 17.81 11.22 -8.78
C ALA A 101 16.55 10.37 -9.03
N TYR A 102 16.50 9.14 -8.50
CA TYR A 102 15.43 8.16 -8.79
C TYR A 102 14.21 8.27 -7.88
N LYS A 103 14.15 9.23 -6.96
CA LYS A 103 13.04 9.33 -6.01
C LYS A 103 11.66 9.42 -6.70
N GLU A 104 11.53 10.25 -7.73
CA GLU A 104 10.27 10.39 -8.48
C GLU A 104 9.89 9.11 -9.24
N ILE A 105 10.88 8.37 -9.73
CA ILE A 105 10.69 7.08 -10.40
C ILE A 105 10.25 6.02 -9.38
N ILE A 106 10.89 5.96 -8.22
CA ILE A 106 10.53 5.06 -7.11
C ILE A 106 9.10 5.35 -6.66
N ASP A 107 8.73 6.62 -6.45
CA ASP A 107 7.37 7.00 -6.06
C ASP A 107 6.34 6.49 -7.08
N THR A 108 6.62 6.66 -8.37
CA THR A 108 5.77 6.17 -9.47
C THR A 108 5.68 4.64 -9.49
N MET A 109 6.80 3.94 -9.32
CA MET A 109 6.85 2.47 -9.27
C MET A 109 6.07 1.92 -8.07
N VAL A 110 6.18 2.58 -6.93
CA VAL A 110 5.44 2.23 -5.71
C VAL A 110 3.94 2.43 -5.90
N ASP A 111 3.51 3.50 -6.58
CA ASP A 111 2.10 3.70 -6.96
C ASP A 111 1.60 2.56 -7.87
N VAL A 112 2.39 2.17 -8.89
CA VAL A 112 2.06 1.04 -9.78
C VAL A 112 1.95 -0.28 -9.00
N ILE A 113 2.90 -0.55 -8.09
CA ILE A 113 2.85 -1.71 -7.20
C ILE A 113 1.58 -1.70 -6.32
N GLY A 114 1.13 -0.52 -5.88
CA GLY A 114 -0.09 -0.38 -5.09
C GLY A 114 -1.38 -0.76 -5.82
N LEU A 115 -1.35 -0.87 -7.15
CA LEU A 115 -2.50 -1.21 -7.99
C LEU A 115 -2.59 -2.72 -8.31
N VAL A 116 -1.51 -3.48 -8.10
CA VAL A 116 -1.47 -4.92 -8.41
C VAL A 116 -1.85 -5.79 -7.21
N SER A 117 -2.03 -7.10 -7.43
CA SER A 117 -2.30 -8.06 -6.35
C SER A 117 -1.07 -8.28 -5.47
N GLU A 118 -1.25 -8.72 -4.21
CA GLU A 118 -0.14 -9.09 -3.33
C GLU A 118 0.79 -10.15 -3.96
N LYS A 119 0.24 -11.13 -4.68
CA LYS A 119 1.05 -12.12 -5.43
C LYS A 119 1.92 -11.41 -6.47
N THR A 120 1.33 -10.53 -7.27
CA THR A 120 2.05 -9.79 -8.31
C THR A 120 3.13 -8.89 -7.71
N LYS A 121 2.87 -8.31 -6.53
CA LYS A 121 3.85 -7.53 -5.79
C LYS A 121 5.03 -8.39 -5.35
N ASP A 122 4.77 -9.58 -4.80
CA ASP A 122 5.80 -10.57 -4.47
C ASP A 122 6.60 -10.98 -5.71
N ASP A 123 5.92 -11.20 -6.85
CA ASP A 123 6.55 -11.56 -8.13
C ASP A 123 7.46 -10.43 -8.64
N ILE A 124 7.03 -9.16 -8.56
CA ILE A 124 7.85 -7.99 -8.92
C ILE A 124 9.09 -7.89 -8.02
N ILE A 125 8.92 -8.07 -6.70
CA ILE A 125 10.04 -8.00 -5.75
C ILE A 125 11.03 -9.14 -6.01
N MET A 126 10.54 -10.36 -6.26
CA MET A 126 11.40 -11.50 -6.59
C MET A 126 12.15 -11.27 -7.90
N LEU A 127 11.49 -10.71 -8.92
CA LEU A 127 12.12 -10.35 -10.18
C LEU A 127 13.25 -9.33 -9.97
N CYS A 128 13.02 -8.28 -9.19
CA CYS A 128 14.05 -7.29 -8.87
C CYS A 128 15.22 -7.92 -8.09
N LEU A 129 14.92 -8.78 -7.11
CA LEU A 129 15.92 -9.51 -6.34
C LEU A 129 16.79 -10.42 -7.21
N LEU A 130 16.20 -11.07 -8.22
CA LEU A 130 16.94 -11.88 -9.18
C LEU A 130 17.93 -11.00 -9.94
N VAL A 131 17.47 -9.88 -10.50
CA VAL A 131 18.33 -8.96 -11.24
C VAL A 131 19.50 -8.47 -10.39
N CYS A 132 19.26 -8.03 -9.15
CA CYS A 132 20.34 -7.62 -8.23
C CYS A 132 21.30 -8.75 -7.84
N ALA A 133 20.91 -10.02 -8.00
CA ALA A 133 21.74 -11.16 -7.66
C ALA A 133 22.51 -11.73 -8.87
N ILE A 134 22.30 -11.18 -10.07
CA ILE A 134 22.78 -11.76 -11.33
C ILE A 134 24.31 -11.79 -11.43
N ASP A 135 24.98 -10.82 -10.81
CA ASP A 135 26.44 -10.73 -10.72
C ASP A 135 27.02 -11.55 -9.55
N GLY A 136 26.15 -12.23 -8.79
CA GLY A 136 26.50 -13.04 -7.63
C GLY A 136 26.66 -12.25 -6.32
N GLU A 137 26.35 -10.96 -6.28
CA GLU A 137 26.41 -10.15 -5.06
C GLU A 137 25.26 -9.14 -4.94
N VAL A 138 24.33 -9.38 -4.03
CA VAL A 138 23.32 -8.35 -3.68
C VAL A 138 23.93 -7.36 -2.69
N THR A 139 24.26 -6.17 -3.17
CA THR A 139 24.87 -5.10 -2.37
C THR A 139 23.93 -4.54 -1.30
N GLN A 140 24.48 -3.88 -0.29
CA GLN A 140 23.68 -3.24 0.75
C GLN A 140 22.75 -2.15 0.19
N LYS A 141 23.16 -1.44 -0.88
CA LYS A 141 22.32 -0.42 -1.53
C LYS A 141 21.12 -1.05 -2.23
N GLU A 142 21.32 -2.15 -2.93
CA GLU A 142 20.23 -2.89 -3.57
C GLU A 142 19.27 -3.45 -2.54
N LYS A 143 19.78 -3.99 -1.43
CA LYS A 143 18.92 -4.40 -0.31
C LYS A 143 18.08 -3.26 0.23
N GLU A 144 18.65 -2.07 0.39
CA GLU A 144 17.94 -0.86 0.84
C GLU A 144 16.93 -0.36 -0.19
N TRP A 145 17.22 -0.48 -1.48
CA TRP A 145 16.32 -0.13 -2.56
C TRP A 145 15.15 -1.11 -2.70
N ILE A 146 15.42 -2.41 -2.72
CA ILE A 146 14.40 -3.47 -2.73
C ILE A 146 13.53 -3.37 -1.48
N ALA A 147 14.14 -3.06 -0.33
CA ALA A 147 13.37 -2.77 0.87
C ALA A 147 12.39 -1.62 0.66
N GLN A 148 12.71 -0.57 -0.10
CA GLN A 148 11.75 0.51 -0.40
C GLN A 148 10.55 0.04 -1.24
N LEU A 149 10.75 -0.91 -2.16
CA LEU A 149 9.65 -1.52 -2.95
C LEU A 149 8.83 -2.53 -2.13
N ALA A 150 9.49 -3.28 -1.26
CA ALA A 150 8.90 -4.31 -0.40
C ALA A 150 8.26 -3.72 0.87
N LEU A 151 8.72 -2.54 1.30
CA LEU A 151 8.09 -1.79 2.36
C LEU A 151 6.69 -1.41 1.87
N PRO A 152 5.64 -1.64 2.67
CA PRO A 152 4.43 -0.87 2.45
C PRO A 152 4.85 0.60 2.49
N LEU A 153 4.51 1.37 1.45
CA LEU A 153 4.63 2.82 1.36
C LEU A 153 4.97 3.44 2.72
N THR A 154 6.22 3.80 2.97
CA THR A 154 6.50 4.76 4.04
C THR A 154 6.19 6.17 3.51
N ILE A 155 4.93 6.37 3.11
CA ILE A 155 4.21 7.50 3.68
C ILE A 155 4.25 7.20 5.19
N ASP A 156 4.59 8.15 6.05
CA ASP A 156 4.25 8.03 7.47
C ASP A 156 2.72 7.99 7.56
N VAL A 157 2.10 6.87 7.13
CA VAL A 157 0.68 6.60 7.25
C VAL A 157 0.51 6.41 8.72
N THR A 158 0.06 7.47 9.36
CA THR A 158 -0.30 7.41 10.76
C THR A 158 -1.31 6.27 10.93
N PRO A 159 -1.35 5.63 12.10
CA PRO A 159 -2.37 4.63 12.38
C PRO A 159 -3.80 5.04 12.01
N MET A 160 -4.12 6.33 12.12
CA MET A 160 -5.43 6.88 11.76
C MET A 160 -5.64 6.92 10.25
N GLU A 161 -4.64 7.30 9.46
CA GLU A 161 -4.74 7.27 7.99
C GLU A 161 -4.93 5.84 7.48
N TYR A 162 -4.26 4.85 8.07
CA TYR A 162 -4.45 3.44 7.72
C TYR A 162 -5.88 2.98 8.01
N ILE A 163 -6.38 3.28 9.21
CA ILE A 163 -7.76 2.96 9.59
C ILE A 163 -8.75 3.67 8.66
N ASP A 164 -8.51 4.94 8.32
CA ASP A 164 -9.38 5.71 7.44
C ASP A 164 -9.47 5.11 6.04
N ALA A 165 -8.34 4.72 5.47
CA ALA A 165 -8.27 4.04 4.19
C ALA A 165 -9.02 2.69 4.24
N PHE A 166 -8.82 1.90 5.30
CA PHE A 166 -9.52 0.62 5.49
C PHE A 166 -11.05 0.82 5.57
N LEU A 167 -11.51 1.78 6.37
CA LEU A 167 -12.93 2.11 6.50
C LEU A 167 -13.54 2.65 5.20
N THR A 168 -12.77 3.43 4.44
CA THR A 168 -13.19 3.93 3.11
C THR A 168 -13.39 2.77 2.14
N LYS A 169 -12.44 1.83 2.09
CA LYS A 169 -12.52 0.64 1.23
C LYS A 169 -13.65 -0.31 1.65
N ALA A 170 -13.88 -0.45 2.96
CA ALA A 170 -15.00 -1.23 3.49
C ALA A 170 -16.38 -0.62 3.16
N GLN A 171 -16.44 0.70 2.87
CA GLN A 171 -17.64 1.53 2.63
C GLN A 171 -18.60 1.65 3.81
N VAL A 172 -18.80 0.56 4.55
CA VAL A 172 -19.62 0.46 5.74
C VAL A 172 -18.89 -0.32 6.82
N PHE A 173 -19.23 -0.05 8.07
CA PHE A 173 -18.60 -0.68 9.24
C PHE A 173 -19.63 -0.90 10.34
N THR A 174 -19.37 -1.88 11.20
CA THR A 174 -20.25 -2.27 12.30
C THR A 174 -19.78 -1.63 13.60
N LEU A 175 -20.67 -0.94 14.30
CA LEU A 175 -20.43 -0.43 15.65
C LEU A 175 -21.06 -1.35 16.70
N ALA A 176 -20.24 -1.97 17.53
CA ALA A 176 -20.67 -2.71 18.71
C ALA A 176 -20.79 -1.78 19.94
N THR A 177 -21.91 -1.87 20.66
CA THR A 177 -22.13 -1.22 21.96
C THR A 177 -22.83 -2.17 22.91
N THR A 178 -23.10 -1.74 24.14
CA THR A 178 -23.90 -2.50 25.11
C THR A 178 -25.14 -1.71 25.53
N ASP A 179 -26.23 -2.43 25.79
CA ASP A 179 -27.46 -1.94 26.39
C ASP A 179 -27.72 -2.74 27.66
N GLY A 180 -27.23 -2.24 28.79
CA GLY A 180 -27.05 -3.07 29.99
C GLY A 180 -26.04 -4.18 29.74
N ASP A 181 -26.45 -5.43 29.93
CA ASP A 181 -25.66 -6.64 29.66
C ASP A 181 -25.80 -7.16 28.22
N GLN A 182 -26.73 -6.62 27.43
CA GLN A 182 -27.01 -7.06 26.08
C GLN A 182 -26.06 -6.38 25.06
N PRO A 183 -25.25 -7.14 24.30
CA PRO A 183 -24.50 -6.60 23.16
C PRO A 183 -25.44 -6.13 22.06
N ARG A 184 -25.09 -5.03 21.39
CA ARG A 184 -25.83 -4.47 20.26
C ARG A 184 -24.85 -4.13 19.13
N MET A 185 -25.28 -4.33 17.90
CA MET A 185 -24.50 -4.00 16.70
C MET A 185 -25.38 -3.26 15.70
N ARG A 186 -24.77 -2.42 14.87
CA ARG A 186 -25.42 -1.71 13.76
C ARG A 186 -24.38 -1.29 12.74
N ILE A 187 -24.83 -1.13 11.50
CA ILE A 187 -24.03 -0.59 10.42
C ILE A 187 -24.00 0.94 10.50
N LEU A 188 -22.82 1.51 10.31
CA LEU A 188 -22.55 2.92 10.06
C LEU A 188 -21.78 3.06 8.74
N GLY A 189 -21.84 4.24 8.15
CA GLY A 189 -21.04 4.61 6.97
C GLY A 189 -20.55 6.05 6.99
N LEU A 190 -20.91 6.83 8.01
CA LEU A 190 -20.47 8.22 8.17
C LEU A 190 -19.19 8.25 9.02
N LYS A 191 -18.10 8.70 8.41
CA LYS A 191 -16.85 9.10 9.07
C LYS A 191 -16.40 10.48 8.57
N LEU A 192 -15.78 11.27 9.43
CA LEU A 192 -15.20 12.58 9.14
C LEU A 192 -13.79 12.64 9.74
N ASN A 193 -12.81 13.15 8.98
CA ASN A 193 -11.42 13.29 9.44
C ASN A 193 -11.15 14.72 9.86
N LEU A 194 -10.71 14.94 11.10
CA LEU A 194 -10.43 16.26 11.65
C LEU A 194 -9.29 16.19 12.66
N ASP A 195 -8.24 16.99 12.47
CA ASP A 195 -7.08 17.11 13.36
C ASP A 195 -6.51 15.73 13.77
N ASP A 196 -6.17 14.90 12.78
CA ASP A 196 -5.61 13.55 12.94
C ASP A 196 -6.49 12.55 13.70
N LYS A 197 -7.81 12.80 13.76
CA LYS A 197 -8.80 11.89 14.34
C LYS A 197 -9.92 11.57 13.37
N ILE A 198 -10.43 10.35 13.49
CA ILE A 198 -11.66 9.91 12.82
C ILE A 198 -12.84 10.13 13.76
N TYR A 199 -13.87 10.83 13.26
CA TYR A 199 -15.13 11.07 13.94
C TYR A 199 -16.27 10.34 13.25
N PHE A 200 -17.08 9.66 14.04
CA PHE A 200 -18.29 8.97 13.63
C PHE A 200 -19.52 9.77 14.04
N GLY A 201 -20.57 9.73 13.21
CA GLY A 201 -21.82 10.45 13.47
C GLY A 201 -23.00 9.53 13.75
N VAL A 202 -23.73 9.80 14.83
CA VAL A 202 -25.02 9.15 15.13
C VAL A 202 -26.07 10.19 15.51
N GLY A 203 -27.34 9.94 15.21
CA GLY A 203 -28.43 10.82 15.66
C GLY A 203 -28.60 10.77 17.18
N THR A 204 -28.69 11.93 17.83
CA THR A 204 -28.80 12.04 19.30
C THR A 204 -30.09 11.43 19.86
N PHE A 205 -31.13 11.31 19.03
CA PHE A 205 -32.40 10.68 19.36
C PHE A 205 -32.36 9.14 19.34
N LYS A 206 -31.32 8.54 18.74
CA LYS A 206 -31.22 7.07 18.57
C LYS A 206 -30.68 6.40 19.84
N ASP A 207 -31.05 5.13 20.02
CA ASP A 207 -30.62 4.36 21.20
C ASP A 207 -29.11 4.15 21.25
N VAL A 208 -28.43 4.07 20.10
CA VAL A 208 -26.95 4.01 20.05
C VAL A 208 -26.30 5.20 20.76
N TYR A 209 -26.86 6.41 20.64
CA TYR A 209 -26.35 7.59 21.34
C TYR A 209 -26.52 7.45 22.86
N LYS A 210 -27.71 7.01 23.30
CA LYS A 210 -27.99 6.77 24.73
C LYS A 210 -27.09 5.68 25.31
N GLN A 211 -26.85 4.61 24.55
CA GLN A 211 -25.97 3.50 24.92
C GLN A 211 -24.53 3.97 25.08
N LEU A 212 -23.98 4.73 24.12
CA LEU A 212 -22.62 5.28 24.22
C LEU A 212 -22.46 6.29 25.37
N LYS A 213 -23.53 7.05 25.69
CA LYS A 213 -23.54 7.93 26.87
C LYS A 213 -23.55 7.14 28.20
N ALA A 214 -24.22 5.99 28.24
CA ALA A 214 -24.30 5.15 29.44
C ALA A 214 -23.03 4.30 29.64
N ASN A 215 -22.51 3.70 28.57
CA ASN A 215 -21.25 2.98 28.55
C ASN A 215 -20.45 3.40 27.30
N PRO A 216 -19.35 4.15 27.47
CA PRO A 216 -18.58 4.65 26.33
C PRO A 216 -17.78 3.53 25.64
N LYS A 217 -17.60 2.36 26.25
CA LYS A 217 -16.83 1.27 25.63
C LYS A 217 -17.56 0.73 24.40
N CYS A 218 -16.89 0.74 23.25
CA CYS A 218 -17.40 0.25 21.98
C CYS A 218 -16.28 -0.38 21.14
N GLU A 219 -16.67 -1.10 20.08
CA GLU A 219 -15.73 -1.67 19.10
C GLU A 219 -16.29 -1.42 17.69
N ILE A 220 -15.40 -1.10 16.75
CA ILE A 220 -15.69 -1.00 15.32
C ILE A 220 -15.12 -2.23 14.63
N LEU A 221 -15.96 -2.88 13.83
CA LEU A 221 -15.57 -3.97 12.93
C LEU A 221 -15.82 -3.55 11.48
N ALA A 222 -14.79 -3.61 10.64
CA ALA A 222 -14.91 -3.41 9.20
C ALA A 222 -14.25 -4.56 8.46
N SER A 223 -14.70 -4.85 7.24
CA SER A 223 -14.15 -5.94 6.44
C SER A 223 -13.82 -5.47 5.04
N VAL A 224 -12.66 -5.90 4.55
CA VAL A 224 -12.22 -5.75 3.17
C VAL A 224 -11.75 -7.12 2.71
N GLY A 225 -12.53 -7.77 1.84
CA GLY A 225 -12.27 -9.15 1.45
C GLY A 225 -12.26 -10.10 2.65
N MET A 226 -11.09 -10.67 2.96
CA MET A 226 -10.89 -11.64 4.05
C MET A 226 -10.14 -11.05 5.25
N ASP A 227 -9.89 -9.73 5.22
CA ASP A 227 -9.28 -8.98 6.32
C ASP A 227 -10.35 -8.23 7.11
N PHE A 228 -10.17 -8.21 8.43
CA PHE A 228 -11.11 -7.65 9.39
C PHE A 228 -10.40 -6.65 10.31
N LEU A 229 -10.68 -5.37 10.13
CA LEU A 229 -10.27 -4.33 11.07
C LEU A 229 -11.14 -4.44 12.33
N ARG A 230 -10.49 -4.53 13.49
CA ARG A 230 -11.11 -4.47 14.81
C ARG A 230 -10.49 -3.31 15.58
N TRP A 231 -11.31 -2.35 15.97
CA TRP A 231 -10.87 -1.15 16.68
C TRP A 231 -11.75 -0.93 17.91
N ASP A 232 -11.21 -1.23 19.09
CA ASP A 232 -11.89 -1.01 20.37
C ASP A 232 -11.47 0.31 21.00
N GLY A 233 -12.36 0.89 21.82
CA GLY A 233 -12.05 2.10 22.56
C GLY A 233 -13.21 2.65 23.35
N LYS A 234 -13.06 3.91 23.80
CA LYS A 234 -14.14 4.66 24.44
C LYS A 234 -14.63 5.77 23.53
N ALA A 235 -15.92 5.80 23.24
CA ALA A 235 -16.55 6.90 22.52
C ALA A 235 -16.48 8.21 23.33
N VAL A 236 -15.80 9.21 22.77
CA VAL A 236 -15.70 10.56 23.31
C VAL A 236 -16.40 11.51 22.34
N PHE A 237 -17.51 12.10 22.78
CA PHE A 237 -18.30 13.02 21.97
C PHE A 237 -17.66 14.41 21.93
N SER A 238 -17.76 15.06 20.77
CA SER A 238 -17.32 16.43 20.53
C SER A 238 -18.45 17.25 19.90
N ASP A 239 -18.49 18.54 20.22
CA ASP A 239 -19.40 19.54 19.69
C ASP A 239 -18.71 20.55 18.75
N ASP A 240 -17.57 20.16 18.17
CA ASP A 240 -16.80 21.00 17.26
C ASP A 240 -17.67 21.56 16.11
N PRO A 241 -17.72 22.89 15.93
CA PRO A 241 -18.58 23.53 14.94
C PRO A 241 -18.21 23.17 13.49
N ARG A 242 -17.02 22.62 13.23
CA ARG A 242 -16.54 22.21 11.90
C ARG A 242 -17.27 20.96 11.37
N PHE A 243 -17.87 20.14 12.22
CA PHE A 243 -18.50 18.89 11.77
C PHE A 243 -19.69 19.09 10.83
N LEU A 244 -20.56 20.08 11.09
CA LEU A 244 -21.72 20.32 10.23
C LEU A 244 -21.34 20.79 8.82
N PRO A 245 -20.42 21.76 8.65
CA PRO A 245 -19.85 22.08 7.34
C PRO A 245 -19.26 20.86 6.63
N MET A 246 -18.47 20.04 7.33
CA MET A 246 -17.86 18.85 6.74
C MET A 246 -18.91 17.81 6.32
N LEU A 247 -19.92 17.54 7.17
CA LEU A 247 -21.01 16.64 6.83
C LEU A 247 -21.77 17.12 5.60
N LYS A 248 -22.04 18.42 5.48
CA LYS A 248 -22.70 19.00 4.30
C LYS A 248 -21.87 18.82 3.02
N ALA A 249 -20.54 18.86 3.13
CA ALA A 249 -19.65 18.64 2.00
C ALA A 249 -19.59 17.16 1.57
N VAL A 250 -19.54 16.23 2.52
CA VAL A 250 -19.37 14.79 2.24
C VAL A 250 -20.69 14.08 1.97
N MET A 251 -21.76 14.44 2.68
CA MET A 251 -23.09 13.81 2.59
C MET A 251 -24.21 14.88 2.63
N PRO A 252 -24.36 15.72 1.59
CA PRO A 252 -25.31 16.84 1.59
C PRO A 252 -26.76 16.41 1.80
N GLU A 253 -27.19 15.30 1.20
CA GLU A 253 -28.56 14.79 1.33
C GLU A 253 -28.87 14.36 2.77
N LEU A 254 -27.92 13.69 3.42
CA LEU A 254 -28.05 13.27 4.82
C LEU A 254 -28.13 14.48 5.76
N ALA A 255 -27.30 15.49 5.51
CA ALA A 255 -27.31 16.73 6.28
C ALA A 255 -28.66 17.47 6.15
N GLN A 256 -29.18 17.56 4.92
CA GLN A 256 -30.46 18.20 4.64
C GLN A 256 -31.62 17.46 5.32
N MET A 257 -31.66 16.13 5.23
CA MET A 257 -32.68 15.31 5.89
C MET A 257 -32.70 15.54 7.41
N TYR A 258 -31.54 15.58 8.07
CA TYR A 258 -31.49 15.83 9.51
C TYR A 258 -31.98 17.24 9.87
N PHE A 259 -31.62 18.24 9.06
CA PHE A 259 -32.09 19.60 9.24
C PHE A 259 -33.62 19.70 9.12
N ASP A 260 -34.19 19.13 8.06
CA ASP A 260 -35.64 19.17 7.79
C ASP A 260 -36.45 18.48 8.89
N MET A 261 -35.90 17.42 9.49
CA MET A 261 -36.53 16.68 10.58
C MET A 261 -36.28 17.28 11.97
N GLY A 262 -35.50 18.36 12.08
CA GLY A 262 -35.12 18.97 13.35
C GLY A 262 -34.25 18.05 14.22
N TRP A 263 -33.49 17.15 13.60
CA TRP A 263 -32.62 16.19 14.27
C TRP A 263 -31.20 16.71 14.41
N SER A 264 -30.50 16.21 15.44
CA SER A 264 -29.09 16.55 15.69
C SER A 264 -28.20 15.32 15.63
N PHE A 265 -26.98 15.53 15.17
CA PHE A 265 -25.90 14.54 15.26
C PHE A 265 -25.12 14.69 16.56
N GLY A 266 -24.75 13.57 17.16
CA GLY A 266 -23.63 13.49 18.09
C GLY A 266 -22.44 12.90 17.34
N PHE A 267 -21.37 13.68 17.24
CA PHE A 267 -20.09 13.23 16.68
C PHE A 267 -19.19 12.72 17.79
N PHE A 268 -18.55 11.59 17.59
CA PHE A 268 -17.63 11.01 18.56
C PHE A 268 -16.43 10.38 17.89
N THR A 269 -15.32 10.35 18.60
CA THR A 269 -14.12 9.59 18.24
C THR A 269 -13.90 8.47 19.27
N LEU A 270 -13.01 7.53 18.99
CA LEU A 270 -12.62 6.47 19.94
C LEU A 270 -11.30 6.87 20.60
N GLU A 271 -11.29 6.97 21.93
CA GLU A 271 -10.08 7.25 22.71
C GLU A 271 -9.74 6.09 23.65
N GLY A 272 -8.45 5.78 23.71
CA GLY A 272 -7.94 4.56 24.35
C GLY A 272 -8.43 3.30 23.64
N GLY A 273 -7.88 2.15 24.03
CA GLY A 273 -8.15 0.86 23.37
C GLY A 273 -7.03 0.47 22.41
N SER A 274 -7.34 -0.40 21.46
CA SER A 274 -6.39 -0.95 20.49
C SER A 274 -7.02 -1.10 19.11
N ALA A 275 -6.18 -1.20 18.09
CA ALA A 275 -6.62 -1.53 16.74
C ALA A 275 -5.75 -2.63 16.13
N GLU A 276 -6.40 -3.62 15.52
CA GLU A 276 -5.76 -4.73 14.82
C GLU A 276 -6.49 -5.06 13.51
N VAL A 277 -5.75 -5.53 12.52
CA VAL A 277 -6.31 -6.24 11.36
C VAL A 277 -6.09 -7.73 11.58
N VAL A 278 -7.15 -8.51 11.44
CA VAL A 278 -7.11 -9.97 11.57
C VAL A 278 -7.63 -10.58 10.28
N ASN A 279 -6.99 -11.64 9.79
CA ASN A 279 -7.49 -12.39 8.64
C ASN A 279 -8.11 -13.73 9.04
N VAL A 280 -8.70 -14.44 8.08
CA VAL A 280 -9.32 -15.76 8.34
C VAL A 280 -8.37 -16.85 8.81
N SER A 281 -7.06 -16.67 8.60
CA SER A 281 -6.00 -17.55 9.11
C SER A 281 -5.56 -17.17 10.53
N ASN A 282 -6.26 -16.23 11.18
CA ASN A 282 -5.95 -15.71 12.51
C ASN A 282 -4.55 -15.06 12.62
N GLN A 283 -3.99 -14.60 11.48
CA GLN A 283 -2.83 -13.72 11.50
C GLN A 283 -3.30 -12.33 11.91
N LYS A 284 -2.50 -11.67 12.76
CA LYS A 284 -2.85 -10.39 13.37
C LYS A 284 -1.77 -9.36 13.08
N ILE A 285 -2.19 -8.23 12.53
CA ILE A 285 -1.38 -7.04 12.35
C ILE A 285 -1.85 -6.01 13.36
N LYS A 286 -1.02 -5.71 14.36
CA LYS A 286 -1.33 -4.70 15.37
C LYS A 286 -1.06 -3.31 14.80
N ILE A 287 -2.01 -2.40 14.93
CA ILE A 287 -1.87 -1.00 14.54
C ILE A 287 -1.40 -0.16 15.74
N PHE A 288 -2.08 -0.25 16.90
CA PHE A 288 -1.67 0.35 18.19
C PHE A 288 -2.30 -0.35 19.40
#